data_AF-A0A136IWA5-F1
#
_entry.id   AF-A0A136IWA5-F1
#
_cell.length_a   1.000
_cell.length_b   1.000
_cell.length_c   1.000
_cell.angle_alpha   90.00
_cell.angle_beta   90.00
_cell.angle_gamma   90.00
#
_symmetry.space_group_name_H-M   'P 1'
#
loop_
_entity.id
_entity.type
_entity.pdbx_description
1 polymer ?
#
loop_
_entity_poly.entity_id
_entity_poly.type
_entity_poly.pdbx_seq_one_letter_code
_entity_poly.pdbx_strand_id
1 'polypeptide(L)'
;MAAAPAVSTVNGLMNPPTDAETLTMYTPSSDEEREVEAFIDSHPVVTELRTRPGFTASRPHLKMPESLRSHTLTAGLLLGPGRVVVPPLTFVEEGGKSLVSISYLGADLCGHPGIVHGGLLATMLDEGLARCCFPALPHKVGMTANLNINYRAPAPAGSYVALRATTTKVEGRKAWVEGRIETLVAEGETPVVLAEATALFISPKQAVVFNIVWHPSLSRQERSEFRKQKGFTLWFTGLSASGKSTVATALEQHLLHKGLAAYRLDGDNVRFGLNKDLGFSDKDRVENIRRIGEVAKLFADSSCIALTSFISPFKADRQIARDVHAAVAPGSSDQPIPFIEVFVDIPIEVAEQRDPKGLYKKARAGEIPHFTGISSPYEAPENPDIVLKTHEKSVEECVQQLVDWLQAKGLISI
;
A
#
# COMPACT_ATOMS: atom_id res chain seq x y z
N MET A 1 -28.38 13.03 -11.28
CA MET A 1 -27.05 12.49 -11.58
C MET A 1 -26.13 12.77 -10.41
N ALA A 2 -25.98 11.80 -9.50
CA ALA A 2 -25.03 11.90 -8.41
C ALA A 2 -23.69 11.31 -8.90
N ALA A 3 -22.61 12.09 -8.85
CA ALA A 3 -21.28 11.55 -9.09
C ALA A 3 -20.99 10.45 -8.06
N ALA A 4 -20.48 9.29 -8.50
CA ALA A 4 -20.24 8.15 -7.63
C ALA A 4 -19.21 8.49 -6.53
N PRO A 5 -19.35 7.96 -5.29
CA PRO A 5 -18.47 8.29 -4.15
C PRO A 5 -16.97 8.11 -4.43
N ALA A 6 -16.61 7.13 -5.25
CA ALA A 6 -15.23 6.86 -5.66
C ALA A 6 -14.61 8.00 -6.49
N VAL A 7 -15.38 8.63 -7.39
CA VAL A 7 -14.90 9.72 -8.25
C VAL A 7 -14.61 10.97 -7.41
N SER A 8 -15.44 11.26 -6.41
CA SER A 8 -15.22 12.39 -5.48
C SER A 8 -13.98 12.18 -4.59
N THR A 9 -13.72 10.93 -4.18
CA THR A 9 -12.56 10.57 -3.36
C THR A 9 -11.26 10.71 -4.13
N VAL A 10 -11.23 10.24 -5.38
CA VAL A 10 -10.05 10.33 -6.26
C VAL A 10 -9.76 11.80 -6.63
N ASN A 11 -10.78 12.59 -6.96
CA ASN A 11 -10.57 14.01 -7.25
C ASN A 11 -10.03 14.78 -6.02
N GLY A 12 -10.55 14.49 -4.82
CA GLY A 12 -10.06 15.11 -3.59
C GLY A 12 -8.62 14.72 -3.20
N LEU A 13 -8.08 13.61 -3.72
CA LEU A 13 -6.66 13.26 -3.59
C LEU A 13 -5.78 13.97 -4.62
N MET A 14 -6.26 14.12 -5.86
CA MET A 14 -5.50 14.77 -6.94
C MET A 14 -5.46 16.29 -6.77
N ASN A 15 -6.55 16.87 -6.29
CA ASN A 15 -6.72 18.30 -6.04
C ASN A 15 -7.19 18.51 -4.60
N PRO A 16 -6.32 18.28 -3.60
CA PRO A 16 -6.71 18.50 -2.21
C PRO A 16 -7.06 19.98 -2.00
N PRO A 17 -8.06 20.27 -1.16
CA PRO A 17 -8.39 21.63 -0.78
C PRO A 17 -7.16 22.43 -0.32
N THR A 18 -7.10 23.68 -0.74
CA THR A 18 -6.13 24.66 -0.25
C THR A 18 -6.35 24.91 1.25
N ASP A 19 -5.31 25.45 1.93
CA ASP A 19 -5.42 25.80 3.35
C ASP A 19 -6.61 26.72 3.63
N ALA A 20 -6.85 27.72 2.77
CA ALA A 20 -7.98 28.62 2.87
C ALA A 20 -9.34 27.91 2.70
N GLU A 21 -9.47 27.01 1.72
CA GLU A 21 -10.71 26.25 1.49
C GLU A 21 -11.03 25.35 2.69
N THR A 22 -10.02 24.74 3.34
CA THR A 22 -10.29 23.89 4.51
C THR A 22 -10.97 24.63 5.66
N LEU A 23 -10.82 25.95 5.77
CA LEU A 23 -11.43 26.73 6.85
C LEU A 23 -12.96 26.79 6.75
N THR A 24 -13.54 26.63 5.56
CA THR A 24 -14.99 26.70 5.32
C THR A 24 -15.65 25.35 5.11
N MET A 25 -14.86 24.26 5.09
CA MET A 25 -15.34 22.91 4.81
C MET A 25 -16.01 22.21 6.01
N TYR A 26 -15.84 22.72 7.23
CA TYR A 26 -16.48 22.19 8.41
C TYR A 26 -17.68 23.04 8.80
N THR A 27 -18.83 22.41 9.02
CA THR A 27 -20.04 23.07 9.49
C THR A 27 -20.50 22.37 10.77
N PRO A 28 -20.41 23.04 11.93
CA PRO A 28 -20.90 22.51 13.19
C PRO A 28 -22.39 22.14 13.12
N SER A 29 -22.71 20.91 13.50
CA SER A 29 -24.05 20.32 13.42
C SER A 29 -24.77 20.34 14.77
N SER A 30 -24.06 20.12 15.87
CA SER A 30 -24.59 20.13 17.25
C SER A 30 -24.35 21.45 17.98
N ASP A 31 -25.04 21.67 19.10
CA ASP A 31 -24.79 22.82 19.97
C ASP A 31 -23.39 22.79 20.57
N GLU A 32 -22.92 21.61 21.03
CA GLU A 32 -21.56 21.41 21.53
C GLU A 32 -20.51 21.79 20.47
N GLU A 33 -20.68 21.34 19.23
CA GLU A 33 -19.77 21.69 18.13
C GLU A 33 -19.76 23.20 17.85
N ARG A 34 -20.93 23.86 17.89
CA ARG A 34 -21.04 25.31 17.69
C ARG A 34 -20.35 26.09 18.81
N GLU A 35 -20.54 25.68 20.07
CA GLU A 35 -19.92 26.32 21.23
C GLU A 35 -18.39 26.18 21.20
N VAL A 36 -17.89 24.96 20.95
CA VAL A 36 -16.46 24.67 20.84
C VAL A 36 -15.83 25.45 19.68
N GLU A 37 -16.45 25.44 18.51
CA GLU A 37 -15.96 26.18 17.34
C GLU A 37 -15.92 27.68 17.61
N ALA A 38 -17.00 28.25 18.17
CA ALA A 38 -17.07 29.68 18.47
C ALA A 38 -16.03 30.11 19.52
N PHE A 39 -15.80 29.29 20.55
CA PHE A 39 -14.77 29.55 21.54
C PHE A 39 -13.37 29.57 20.91
N ILE A 40 -13.04 28.55 20.09
CA ILE A 40 -11.74 28.50 19.40
C ILE A 40 -11.58 29.70 18.48
N ASP A 41 -12.58 30.00 17.64
CA ASP A 41 -12.47 31.03 16.62
C ASP A 41 -12.30 32.45 17.19
N SER A 42 -12.96 32.72 18.33
CA SER A 42 -12.92 34.02 19.01
C SER A 42 -11.76 34.17 20.01
N HIS A 43 -10.98 33.12 20.25
CA HIS A 43 -9.92 33.17 21.26
C HIS A 43 -8.83 34.21 20.90
N PRO A 44 -8.30 34.99 21.86
CA PRO A 44 -7.28 36.02 21.58
C PRO A 44 -6.04 35.49 20.84
N VAL A 45 -5.56 34.30 21.22
CA VAL A 45 -4.44 33.61 20.54
C VAL A 45 -4.74 33.35 19.06
N VAL A 46 -5.97 32.97 18.71
CA VAL A 46 -6.39 32.75 17.32
C VAL A 46 -6.43 34.06 16.56
N THR A 47 -7.01 35.09 17.16
CA THR A 47 -7.05 36.44 16.59
C THR A 47 -5.63 36.97 16.31
N GLU A 48 -4.70 36.83 17.26
CA GLU A 48 -3.30 37.21 17.08
C GLU A 48 -2.66 36.45 15.91
N LEU A 49 -2.75 35.11 15.90
CA LEU A 49 -2.14 34.26 14.88
C LEU A 49 -2.65 34.54 13.47
N ARG A 50 -3.93 34.90 13.31
CA ARG A 50 -4.52 35.32 12.03
C ARG A 50 -3.91 36.59 11.47
N THR A 51 -3.45 37.49 12.34
CA THR A 51 -2.83 38.77 11.94
C THR A 51 -1.31 38.67 11.77
N ARG A 52 -0.70 37.58 12.24
CA ARG A 52 0.75 37.42 12.26
C ARG A 52 1.30 37.09 10.86
N PRO A 53 2.19 37.92 10.29
CA PRO A 53 2.78 37.65 8.99
C PRO A 53 3.53 36.30 8.97
N GLY A 54 3.39 35.56 7.87
CA GLY A 54 4.03 34.27 7.67
C GLY A 54 3.28 33.07 8.26
N PHE A 55 2.22 33.27 9.06
CA PHE A 55 1.37 32.17 9.52
C PHE A 55 0.20 31.92 8.56
N THR A 56 -0.04 30.65 8.24
CA THR A 56 -1.17 30.21 7.43
C THR A 56 -2.12 29.35 8.27
N ALA A 57 -3.38 29.76 8.35
CA ALA A 57 -4.44 29.01 9.02
C ALA A 57 -5.00 27.91 8.11
N SER A 58 -5.31 26.75 8.69
CA SER A 58 -5.92 25.62 7.98
C SER A 58 -6.63 24.66 8.95
N ARG A 59 -7.47 23.79 8.40
CA ARG A 59 -8.01 22.59 9.06
C ARG A 59 -7.43 21.36 8.34
N PRO A 60 -6.23 20.91 8.72
CA PRO A 60 -5.43 20.10 7.82
C PRO A 60 -6.02 18.72 7.48
N HIS A 61 -6.82 18.16 8.39
CA HIS A 61 -7.56 16.92 8.20
C HIS A 61 -8.64 17.00 7.10
N LEU A 62 -9.12 18.20 6.81
CA LEU A 62 -10.13 18.42 5.77
C LEU A 62 -9.54 18.45 4.36
N LYS A 63 -8.21 18.49 4.23
CA LYS A 63 -7.54 18.20 2.95
C LYS A 63 -7.72 16.76 2.50
N MET A 64 -8.03 15.86 3.44
CA MET A 64 -8.30 14.46 3.14
C MET A 64 -9.77 14.28 2.74
N PRO A 65 -10.07 13.53 1.66
CA PRO A 65 -11.43 13.15 1.34
C PRO A 65 -12.11 12.44 2.50
N GLU A 66 -13.41 12.68 2.67
CA GLU A 66 -14.21 12.15 3.79
C GLU A 66 -14.14 10.62 3.90
N SER A 67 -14.22 9.91 2.77
CA SER A 67 -14.14 8.45 2.70
C SER A 67 -12.84 7.91 3.30
N LEU A 68 -11.70 8.54 3.01
CA LEU A 68 -10.41 8.16 3.60
C LEU A 68 -10.31 8.59 5.05
N ARG A 69 -10.83 9.78 5.37
CA ARG A 69 -10.79 10.36 6.70
C ARG A 69 -11.36 9.39 7.73
N SER A 70 -12.47 8.72 7.41
CA SER A 70 -13.13 7.73 8.29
C SER A 70 -12.24 6.54 8.71
N HIS A 71 -11.19 6.26 7.94
CA HIS A 71 -10.24 5.17 8.20
C HIS A 71 -8.90 5.65 8.77
N THR A 72 -8.83 6.90 9.24
CA THR A 72 -7.64 7.45 9.89
C THR A 72 -7.86 7.66 11.37
N LEU A 73 -6.81 7.44 12.15
CA LEU A 73 -6.88 7.62 13.60
C LEU A 73 -7.25 9.06 13.97
N THR A 74 -6.47 10.05 13.53
CA THR A 74 -6.61 11.43 14.00
C THR A 74 -7.58 12.28 13.20
N ALA A 75 -7.70 12.05 11.90
CA ALA A 75 -8.63 12.82 11.07
C ALA A 75 -10.07 12.27 11.13
N GLY A 76 -10.29 11.03 11.57
CA GLY A 76 -11.62 10.41 11.63
C GLY A 76 -11.96 9.80 12.99
N LEU A 77 -11.28 8.72 13.38
CA LEU A 77 -11.67 7.89 14.54
C LEU A 77 -11.64 8.64 15.87
N LEU A 78 -10.85 9.71 15.98
CA LEU A 78 -10.79 10.56 17.17
C LEU A 78 -11.64 11.84 17.07
N LEU A 79 -12.28 12.11 15.92
CA LEU A 79 -13.15 13.28 15.75
C LEU A 79 -14.61 12.97 16.09
N GLY A 80 -15.31 13.98 16.62
CA GLY A 80 -16.75 13.98 16.85
C GLY A 80 -17.15 14.19 18.32
N PRO A 81 -18.46 14.17 18.61
CA PRO A 81 -18.98 14.43 19.95
C PRO A 81 -18.32 13.56 21.03
N GLY A 82 -18.07 14.15 22.19
CA GLY A 82 -17.37 13.48 23.30
C GLY A 82 -15.87 13.22 23.08
N ARG A 83 -15.33 13.43 21.86
CA ARG A 83 -13.91 13.22 21.52
C ARG A 83 -13.23 14.55 21.16
N VAL A 84 -12.48 14.62 20.06
CA VAL A 84 -12.03 15.90 19.51
C VAL A 84 -13.21 16.46 18.72
N VAL A 85 -13.99 17.31 19.40
CA VAL A 85 -15.36 17.69 18.98
C VAL A 85 -15.38 18.36 17.60
N VAL A 86 -14.47 19.30 17.36
CA VAL A 86 -14.29 19.97 16.07
C VAL A 86 -12.91 19.64 15.50
N PRO A 87 -12.71 19.64 14.17
CA PRO A 87 -11.37 19.47 13.61
C PRO A 87 -10.38 20.49 14.22
N PRO A 88 -9.11 20.16 14.45
CA PRO A 88 -8.17 21.12 15.00
C PRO A 88 -7.94 22.32 14.07
N LEU A 89 -7.94 23.54 14.62
CA LEU A 89 -7.54 24.74 13.89
C LEU A 89 -6.03 24.91 14.00
N THR A 90 -5.33 24.90 12.87
CA THR A 90 -3.86 24.85 12.84
C THR A 90 -3.27 26.02 12.07
N PHE A 91 -2.26 26.64 12.66
CA PHE A 91 -1.48 27.73 12.10
C PHE A 91 -0.05 27.26 11.89
N VAL A 92 0.45 27.35 10.67
CA VAL A 92 1.83 26.95 10.31
C VAL A 92 2.59 28.17 9.81
N GLU A 93 3.76 28.43 10.40
CA GLU A 93 4.67 29.47 9.94
C GLU A 93 5.40 29.03 8.66
N GLU A 94 5.63 29.98 7.76
CA GLU A 94 6.29 29.78 6.48
C GLU A 94 7.59 28.96 6.62
N GLY A 95 7.72 27.96 5.74
CA GLY A 95 8.85 27.03 5.76
C GLY A 95 8.81 26.00 6.89
N GLY A 96 7.72 25.94 7.67
CA GLY A 96 7.58 24.95 8.75
C GLY A 96 8.45 25.27 9.96
N LYS A 97 8.70 26.55 10.22
CA LYS A 97 9.53 27.00 11.34
C LYS A 97 8.85 26.74 12.69
N SER A 98 7.56 27.03 12.77
CA SER A 98 6.75 26.78 13.95
C SER A 98 5.30 26.47 13.58
N LEU A 99 4.58 25.88 14.53
CA LEU A 99 3.18 25.51 14.39
C LEU A 99 2.43 25.74 15.71
N VAL A 100 1.19 26.21 15.61
CA VAL A 100 0.22 26.23 16.71
C VAL A 100 -1.05 25.52 16.27
N SER A 101 -1.49 24.50 17.00
CA SER A 101 -2.75 23.79 16.74
C SER A 101 -3.63 23.82 17.97
N ILE A 102 -4.90 24.19 17.79
CA ILE A 102 -5.86 24.34 18.88
C ILE A 102 -6.92 23.25 18.78
N SER A 103 -7.25 22.63 19.91
CA SER A 103 -8.19 21.52 19.99
C SER A 103 -8.97 21.56 21.30
N TYR A 104 -10.14 20.96 21.31
CA TYR A 104 -10.92 20.64 22.50
C TYR A 104 -10.84 19.14 22.79
N LEU A 105 -10.69 18.77 24.05
CA LEU A 105 -10.51 17.38 24.49
C LEU A 105 -11.76 16.87 25.23
N GLY A 106 -12.59 16.07 24.59
CA GLY A 106 -13.80 15.51 25.19
C GLY A 106 -13.59 14.33 26.14
N ALA A 107 -14.66 13.96 26.85
CA ALA A 107 -14.64 12.97 27.92
C ALA A 107 -14.43 11.51 27.45
N ASP A 108 -14.79 11.17 26.21
CA ASP A 108 -14.63 9.81 25.66
C ASP A 108 -13.16 9.47 25.37
N LEU A 109 -12.26 10.43 25.52
CA LEU A 109 -10.82 10.26 25.39
C LEU A 109 -10.13 10.02 26.74
N CYS A 110 -10.91 9.85 27.81
CA CYS A 110 -10.38 9.61 29.16
C CYS A 110 -9.78 8.22 29.34
N GLY A 111 -8.65 8.15 30.05
CA GLY A 111 -8.10 6.90 30.58
C GLY A 111 -8.49 6.66 32.04
N HIS A 112 -8.78 7.75 32.76
CA HIS A 112 -9.28 7.78 34.12
C HIS A 112 -10.44 8.78 34.16
N PRO A 113 -11.48 8.60 35.00
CA PRO A 113 -12.61 9.53 35.06
C PRO A 113 -12.17 11.00 35.14
N GLY A 114 -12.56 11.79 34.12
CA GLY A 114 -12.26 13.22 34.02
C GLY A 114 -10.85 13.58 33.54
N ILE A 115 -9.97 12.60 33.28
CA ILE A 115 -8.60 12.82 32.80
C ILE A 115 -8.38 12.13 31.46
N VAL A 116 -8.05 12.93 30.46
CA VAL A 116 -7.70 12.51 29.10
C VAL A 116 -6.51 11.56 29.15
N HIS A 117 -6.62 10.45 28.42
CA HIS A 117 -5.58 9.44 28.35
C HIS A 117 -4.29 10.03 27.76
N GLY A 118 -3.14 9.79 28.41
CA GLY A 118 -1.85 10.32 27.95
C GLY A 118 -1.49 9.93 26.51
N GLY A 119 -1.94 8.75 26.08
CA GLY A 119 -1.84 8.29 24.69
C GLY A 119 -2.46 9.25 23.65
N LEU A 120 -3.53 9.98 23.99
CA LEU A 120 -4.05 11.03 23.10
C LEU A 120 -3.05 12.17 22.95
N LEU A 121 -2.50 12.66 24.06
CA LEU A 121 -1.49 13.73 24.04
C LEU A 121 -0.25 13.29 23.25
N ALA A 122 0.15 12.02 23.36
CA ALA A 122 1.21 11.45 22.55
C ALA A 122 0.87 11.47 21.06
N THR A 123 -0.33 11.03 20.69
CA THR A 123 -0.80 11.08 19.29
C THR A 123 -0.85 12.51 18.74
N MET A 124 -1.32 13.47 19.54
CA MET A 124 -1.36 14.88 19.17
C MET A 124 0.05 15.44 18.98
N LEU A 125 0.99 15.14 19.90
CA LEU A 125 2.39 15.56 19.79
C LEU A 125 3.05 14.96 18.55
N ASP A 126 2.90 13.66 18.32
CA ASP A 126 3.45 12.99 17.13
C ASP A 126 2.98 13.68 15.84
N GLU A 127 1.66 13.85 15.69
CA GLU A 127 1.11 14.49 14.51
C GLU A 127 1.49 15.96 14.38
N GLY A 128 1.36 16.74 15.45
CA GLY A 128 1.61 18.19 15.44
C GLY A 128 3.07 18.52 15.15
N LEU A 129 4.00 17.77 15.75
CA LEU A 129 5.43 17.92 15.49
C LEU A 129 5.79 17.50 14.06
N ALA A 130 5.20 16.42 13.55
CA ALA A 130 5.40 15.99 12.16
C ALA A 130 4.96 17.11 11.21
N ARG A 131 3.75 17.62 11.42
CA ARG A 131 3.11 18.63 10.58
C ARG A 131 3.86 19.96 10.60
N CYS A 132 4.46 20.33 11.73
CA CYS A 132 5.32 21.49 11.86
C CYS A 132 6.49 21.43 10.86
N CYS A 133 7.18 20.30 10.78
CA CYS A 133 8.38 20.18 9.95
C CYS A 133 8.13 19.73 8.51
N PHE A 134 6.92 19.30 8.14
CA PHE A 134 6.59 18.88 6.78
C PHE A 134 7.03 19.91 5.72
N PRO A 135 6.73 21.22 5.83
CA PRO A 135 7.16 22.18 4.80
C PRO A 135 8.68 22.27 4.63
N ALA A 136 9.47 21.91 5.65
CA ALA A 136 10.93 21.93 5.63
C ALA A 136 11.56 20.63 5.10
N LEU A 137 10.78 19.55 4.99
CA LEU A 137 11.25 18.24 4.55
C LEU A 137 11.10 18.04 3.02
N PRO A 138 11.96 17.21 2.40
CA PRO A 138 11.78 16.78 1.03
C PRO A 138 10.40 16.14 0.82
N HIS A 139 9.75 16.49 -0.29
CA HIS A 139 8.39 16.04 -0.66
C HIS A 139 7.28 16.41 0.35
N LYS A 140 7.57 17.30 1.30
CA LYS A 140 6.64 17.75 2.34
C LYS A 140 6.04 16.63 3.20
N VAL A 141 6.82 15.57 3.44
CA VAL A 141 6.41 14.40 4.24
C VAL A 141 7.55 13.94 5.15
N GLY A 142 7.20 13.47 6.34
CA GLY A 142 8.11 12.88 7.30
C GLY A 142 7.44 11.76 8.09
N MET A 143 8.21 10.73 8.42
CA MET A 143 7.81 9.66 9.34
C MET A 143 8.57 9.79 10.65
N THR A 144 7.91 9.52 11.77
CA THR A 144 8.51 9.57 13.10
C THR A 144 9.56 8.49 13.24
N ALA A 145 10.82 8.89 13.41
CA ALA A 145 11.93 7.97 13.69
C ALA A 145 12.18 7.85 15.20
N ASN A 146 11.94 8.93 15.94
CA ASN A 146 11.98 8.94 17.39
C ASN A 146 11.03 10.01 17.93
N LEU A 147 10.39 9.72 19.06
CA LEU A 147 9.55 10.63 19.81
C LEU A 147 9.81 10.37 21.30
N ASN A 148 10.19 11.41 22.04
CA ASN A 148 10.35 11.39 23.48
C ASN A 148 9.36 12.37 24.10
N ILE A 149 8.61 11.93 25.11
CA ILE A 149 7.52 12.70 25.72
C ILE A 149 7.68 12.72 27.23
N ASN A 150 7.60 13.92 27.80
CA ASN A 150 7.52 14.15 29.23
C ASN A 150 6.12 14.68 29.57
N TYR A 151 5.33 13.89 30.30
CA TYR A 151 4.06 14.34 30.86
C TYR A 151 4.32 15.20 32.10
N ARG A 152 3.74 16.39 32.13
CA ARG A 152 3.99 17.40 33.16
C ARG A 152 2.81 17.58 34.10
N ALA A 153 1.58 17.48 33.58
CA ALA A 153 0.36 17.58 34.37
C ALA A 153 -0.76 16.72 33.76
N PRO A 154 -1.75 16.28 34.57
CA PRO A 154 -2.96 15.65 34.05
C PRO A 154 -3.72 16.60 33.11
N ALA A 155 -4.27 16.07 32.02
CA ALA A 155 -5.11 16.82 31.09
C ALA A 155 -6.59 16.61 31.41
N PRO A 156 -7.31 17.62 31.93
CA PRO A 156 -8.73 17.48 32.22
C PRO A 156 -9.53 17.28 30.93
N ALA A 157 -10.53 16.40 30.95
CA ALA A 157 -11.54 16.39 29.91
C ALA A 157 -12.37 17.68 29.96
N GLY A 158 -12.90 18.08 28.81
CA GLY A 158 -13.59 19.36 28.62
C GLY A 158 -12.64 20.56 28.52
N SER A 159 -11.33 20.33 28.37
CA SER A 159 -10.34 21.41 28.25
C SER A 159 -10.06 21.76 26.79
N TYR A 160 -9.78 23.04 26.56
CA TYR A 160 -9.16 23.52 25.33
C TYR A 160 -7.64 23.49 25.52
N VAL A 161 -6.91 23.09 24.47
CA VAL A 161 -5.46 22.98 24.50
C VAL A 161 -4.83 23.59 23.25
N ALA A 162 -3.61 24.10 23.40
CA ALA A 162 -2.76 24.53 22.31
C ALA A 162 -1.53 23.61 22.24
N LEU A 163 -1.34 22.95 21.11
CA LEU A 163 -0.07 22.33 20.74
C LEU A 163 0.80 23.39 20.07
N ARG A 164 1.99 23.64 20.60
CA ARG A 164 3.00 24.53 20.02
C ARG A 164 4.23 23.71 19.66
N ALA A 165 4.73 23.89 18.44
CA ALA A 165 5.90 23.18 17.95
C ALA A 165 6.86 24.11 17.20
N THR A 166 8.14 23.76 17.23
CA THR A 166 9.22 24.48 16.54
C THR A 166 10.15 23.46 15.87
N THR A 167 10.41 23.65 14.58
CA THR A 167 11.43 22.88 13.87
C THR A 167 12.80 23.48 14.21
N THR A 168 13.57 22.78 15.04
CA THR A 168 14.85 23.28 15.58
C THR A 168 16.02 23.06 14.64
N LYS A 169 15.96 22.02 13.80
CA LYS A 169 17.05 21.66 12.89
C LYS A 169 16.53 20.86 11.69
N VAL A 170 17.12 21.08 10.51
CA VAL A 170 16.87 20.27 9.30
C VAL A 170 18.18 19.92 8.62
N GLU A 171 18.39 18.63 8.33
CA GLU A 171 19.57 18.13 7.61
C GLU A 171 19.14 17.09 6.56
N GLY A 172 19.11 17.50 5.29
CA GLY A 172 18.74 16.65 4.18
C GLY A 172 17.31 16.12 4.31
N ARG A 173 17.15 14.85 4.68
CA ARG A 173 15.85 14.20 4.88
C ARG A 173 15.40 14.16 6.35
N LYS A 174 16.16 14.75 7.27
CA LYS A 174 15.91 14.67 8.72
C LYS A 174 15.46 16.04 9.24
N ALA A 175 14.45 16.06 10.10
CA ALA A 175 14.03 17.24 10.84
C ALA A 175 13.92 16.92 12.33
N TRP A 176 14.45 17.79 13.17
CA TRP A 176 14.30 17.75 14.62
C TRP A 176 13.29 18.81 15.03
N VAL A 177 12.36 18.41 15.88
CA VAL A 177 11.23 19.25 16.28
C VAL A 177 11.07 19.12 17.78
N GLU A 178 10.78 20.23 18.44
CA GLU A 178 10.37 20.25 19.84
C GLU A 178 8.99 20.90 19.94
N GLY A 179 8.24 20.55 20.98
CA GLY A 179 6.93 21.12 21.18
C GLY A 179 6.30 20.73 22.50
N ARG A 180 5.14 21.32 22.76
CA ARG A 180 4.39 21.10 23.99
C ARG A 180 2.89 21.25 23.75
N ILE A 181 2.11 20.57 24.58
CA ILE A 181 0.68 20.80 24.72
C ILE A 181 0.47 21.54 26.04
N GLU A 182 -0.21 22.67 25.98
CA GLU A 182 -0.60 23.47 27.15
C GLU A 182 -2.09 23.76 27.13
N THR A 183 -2.69 24.01 28.30
CA THR A 183 -4.09 24.45 28.37
C THR A 183 -4.26 25.80 27.68
N LEU A 184 -5.29 25.93 26.86
CA LEU A 184 -5.71 27.19 26.29
C LEU A 184 -6.63 27.89 27.30
N VAL A 185 -6.14 28.97 27.89
CA VAL A 185 -6.77 29.69 29.00
C VAL A 185 -7.12 31.11 28.61
N ALA A 186 -8.01 31.74 29.38
CA ALA A 186 -8.40 33.13 29.16
C ALA A 186 -7.23 34.11 29.34
N GLU A 187 -7.41 35.32 28.80
CA GLU A 187 -6.41 36.38 28.93
C GLU A 187 -6.12 36.70 30.40
N GLY A 188 -4.84 36.68 30.78
CA GLY A 188 -4.37 36.91 32.15
C GLY A 188 -4.21 35.65 33.00
N GLU A 189 -4.66 34.48 32.53
CA GLU A 189 -4.38 33.20 33.17
C GLU A 189 -3.06 32.59 32.66
N THR A 190 -2.43 31.74 33.48
CA THR A 190 -1.18 31.06 33.11
C THR A 190 -1.49 29.68 32.52
N PRO A 191 -1.14 29.41 31.25
CA PRO A 191 -1.26 28.08 30.67
C PRO A 191 -0.48 27.04 31.48
N VAL A 192 -1.10 25.89 31.73
CA VAL A 192 -0.44 24.73 32.32
C VAL A 192 0.10 23.85 31.21
N VAL A 193 1.40 23.58 31.22
CA VAL A 193 2.01 22.61 30.31
C VAL A 193 1.59 21.20 30.73
N LEU A 194 0.92 20.49 29.82
CA LEU A 194 0.39 19.14 30.05
C LEU A 194 1.42 18.08 29.64
N ALA A 195 2.06 18.28 28.49
CA ALA A 195 3.11 17.40 27.98
C ALA A 195 4.09 18.17 27.09
N GLU A 196 5.35 17.75 27.07
CA GLU A 196 6.41 18.28 26.21
C GLU A 196 7.07 17.13 25.45
N ALA A 197 7.53 17.38 24.23
CA ALA A 197 8.21 16.37 23.44
C ALA A 197 9.31 16.92 22.56
N THR A 198 10.26 16.03 22.28
CA THR A 198 11.26 16.18 21.21
C THR A 198 11.15 15.00 20.27
N ALA A 199 11.32 15.26 18.98
CA ALA A 199 11.13 14.27 17.94
C ALA A 199 12.12 14.43 16.79
N LEU A 200 12.39 13.30 16.14
CA LEU A 200 13.11 13.21 14.88
C LEU A 200 12.19 12.65 13.82
N PHE A 201 11.95 13.41 12.75
CA PHE A 201 11.22 12.98 11.57
C PHE A 201 12.17 12.74 10.40
N ILE A 202 11.88 11.73 9.60
CA ILE A 202 12.67 11.38 8.42
C ILE A 202 11.76 11.26 7.20
N SER A 203 12.04 12.03 6.16
CA SER A 203 11.37 11.90 4.85
C SER A 203 11.78 10.58 4.17
N PRO A 204 10.85 9.67 3.82
CA PRO A 204 11.17 8.40 3.17
C PRO A 204 11.88 8.58 1.83
N LYS A 205 12.89 7.73 1.53
CA LYS A 205 13.62 7.81 0.24
C LYS A 205 12.72 7.58 -0.98
N GLN A 206 11.64 6.81 -0.81
CA GLN A 206 10.66 6.48 -1.84
C GLN A 206 9.44 7.40 -1.78
N ALA A 207 9.52 8.56 -1.12
CA ALA A 207 8.38 9.46 -1.00
C ALA A 207 7.83 9.98 -2.34
N VAL A 208 8.63 9.90 -3.40
CA VAL A 208 8.18 10.12 -4.79
C VAL A 208 7.04 9.16 -5.19
N VAL A 209 7.01 7.94 -4.64
CA VAL A 209 6.00 6.91 -4.95
C VAL A 209 4.70 7.14 -4.17
N PHE A 210 4.75 7.77 -2.98
CA PHE A 210 3.53 8.10 -2.21
C PHE A 210 2.66 9.19 -2.87
N ASN A 211 3.20 9.91 -3.85
CA ASN A 211 2.47 10.90 -4.66
C ASN A 211 1.91 10.32 -5.97
N ILE A 212 1.99 9.01 -6.19
CA ILE A 212 1.32 8.38 -7.34
C ILE A 212 -0.14 8.15 -6.96
N VAL A 213 -0.98 9.15 -7.24
CA VAL A 213 -2.42 8.94 -7.26
C VAL A 213 -2.74 8.07 -8.47
N TRP A 214 -3.30 6.89 -8.24
CA TRP A 214 -3.80 6.04 -9.33
C TRP A 214 -4.82 6.84 -10.13
N HIS A 215 -4.60 6.98 -11.44
CA HIS A 215 -5.60 7.59 -12.30
C HIS A 215 -6.89 6.75 -12.26
N PRO A 216 -8.07 7.38 -12.21
CA PRO A 216 -9.32 6.65 -12.37
C PRO A 216 -9.27 5.94 -13.73
N SER A 217 -9.38 4.61 -13.70
CA SER A 217 -9.24 3.75 -14.87
C SER A 217 -10.43 2.81 -14.94
N LEU A 218 -10.66 2.26 -16.14
CA LEU A 218 -11.65 1.22 -16.37
C LEU A 218 -11.45 0.08 -15.36
N SER A 219 -12.51 -0.30 -14.64
CA SER A 219 -12.44 -1.45 -13.73
C SER A 219 -12.10 -2.72 -14.51
N ARG A 220 -11.50 -3.71 -13.84
CA ARG A 220 -11.19 -4.98 -14.51
C ARG A 220 -12.46 -5.73 -14.89
N GLN A 221 -13.55 -5.55 -14.14
CA GLN A 221 -14.85 -6.09 -14.50
C GLN A 221 -15.33 -5.54 -15.85
N GLU A 222 -15.39 -4.20 -16.00
CA GLU A 222 -15.79 -3.57 -17.25
C GLU A 222 -14.88 -3.99 -18.41
N ARG A 223 -13.55 -4.04 -18.19
CA ARG A 223 -12.60 -4.53 -19.20
C ARG A 223 -12.93 -5.95 -19.64
N SER A 224 -13.23 -6.83 -18.70
CA SER A 224 -13.54 -8.24 -19.00
C SER A 224 -14.86 -8.39 -19.75
N GLU A 225 -15.85 -7.54 -19.47
CA GLU A 225 -17.12 -7.47 -20.19
C GLU A 225 -16.92 -7.01 -21.64
N PHE A 226 -16.16 -5.93 -21.86
CA PHE A 226 -15.84 -5.43 -23.22
C PHE A 226 -15.01 -6.43 -24.02
N ARG A 227 -14.05 -7.11 -23.37
CA ARG A 227 -13.20 -8.14 -24.00
C ARG A 227 -13.89 -9.49 -24.13
N LYS A 228 -15.06 -9.68 -23.50
CA LYS A 228 -15.77 -10.96 -23.39
C LYS A 228 -14.88 -12.10 -22.87
N GLN A 229 -13.92 -11.75 -22.01
CA GLN A 229 -12.91 -12.68 -21.49
C GLN A 229 -12.40 -12.18 -20.13
N LYS A 230 -12.20 -13.10 -19.19
CA LYS A 230 -11.49 -12.85 -17.94
C LYS A 230 -10.01 -13.19 -18.12
N GLY A 231 -9.14 -12.37 -17.54
CA GLY A 231 -7.71 -12.69 -17.45
C GLY A 231 -7.38 -13.37 -16.13
N PHE A 232 -6.38 -14.23 -16.16
CA PHE A 232 -5.85 -14.97 -15.03
C PHE A 232 -4.46 -15.50 -15.37
N THR A 233 -3.75 -16.00 -14.36
CA THR A 233 -2.40 -16.55 -14.55
C THR A 233 -2.39 -18.05 -14.29
N LEU A 234 -1.90 -18.82 -15.25
CA LEU A 234 -1.47 -20.20 -15.08
C LEU A 234 0.03 -20.20 -14.81
N TRP A 235 0.39 -20.52 -13.57
CA TRP A 235 1.76 -20.54 -13.09
C TRP A 235 2.30 -21.96 -13.10
N PHE A 236 3.03 -22.33 -14.15
CA PHE A 236 3.65 -23.65 -14.24
C PHE A 236 4.93 -23.68 -13.40
N THR A 237 5.02 -24.68 -12.51
CA THR A 237 6.22 -24.98 -11.71
C THR A 237 6.58 -26.46 -11.86
N GLY A 238 7.88 -26.77 -11.77
CA GLY A 238 8.38 -28.14 -11.95
C GLY A 238 9.86 -28.16 -12.34
N LEU A 239 10.47 -29.34 -12.29
CA LEU A 239 11.87 -29.57 -12.65
C LEU A 239 12.20 -29.14 -14.08
N SER A 240 13.48 -28.87 -14.38
CA SER A 240 13.92 -28.72 -15.78
C SER A 240 13.53 -29.97 -16.58
N ALA A 241 13.26 -29.83 -17.89
CA ALA A 241 12.78 -30.93 -18.75
C ALA A 241 11.45 -31.61 -18.32
N SER A 242 10.71 -31.07 -17.34
CA SER A 242 9.40 -31.61 -16.94
C SER A 242 8.28 -31.42 -17.97
N GLY A 243 8.50 -30.60 -19.01
CA GLY A 243 7.52 -30.36 -20.07
C GLY A 243 6.68 -29.09 -19.91
N LYS A 244 6.99 -28.22 -18.92
CA LYS A 244 6.29 -26.93 -18.71
C LYS A 244 6.11 -26.11 -19.99
N SER A 245 7.20 -25.78 -20.68
CA SER A 245 7.16 -24.95 -21.89
C SER A 245 6.43 -25.66 -23.04
N THR A 246 6.56 -26.99 -23.14
CA THR A 246 5.86 -27.79 -24.15
C THR A 246 4.34 -27.73 -23.96
N VAL A 247 3.86 -28.00 -22.75
CA VAL A 247 2.43 -27.94 -22.43
C VAL A 247 1.91 -26.50 -22.51
N ALA A 248 2.66 -25.51 -22.01
CA ALA A 248 2.27 -24.10 -22.08
C ALA A 248 2.14 -23.61 -23.52
N THR A 249 3.04 -24.03 -24.42
CA THR A 249 2.96 -23.67 -25.85
C THR A 249 1.76 -24.32 -26.53
N ALA A 250 1.51 -25.61 -26.28
CA ALA A 250 0.35 -26.30 -26.84
C ALA A 250 -0.97 -25.71 -26.32
N LEU A 251 -1.03 -25.36 -25.03
CA LEU A 251 -2.19 -24.71 -24.44
C LEU A 251 -2.40 -23.31 -25.01
N GLU A 252 -1.34 -22.51 -25.17
CA GLU A 252 -1.41 -21.19 -25.80
C GLU A 252 -2.06 -21.28 -27.19
N GLN A 253 -1.57 -22.21 -28.02
CA GLN A 253 -2.14 -22.45 -29.34
C GLN A 253 -3.60 -22.88 -29.27
N HIS A 254 -3.96 -23.79 -28.36
CA HIS A 254 -5.34 -24.24 -28.19
C HIS A 254 -6.29 -23.08 -27.82
N LEU A 255 -5.91 -22.27 -26.83
CA LEU A 255 -6.71 -21.12 -26.38
C LEU A 255 -6.88 -20.07 -27.50
N LEU A 256 -5.81 -19.78 -28.25
CA LEU A 256 -5.87 -18.86 -29.38
C LEU A 256 -6.80 -19.35 -30.50
N HIS A 257 -6.77 -20.65 -30.83
CA HIS A 257 -7.71 -21.23 -31.80
C HIS A 257 -9.17 -21.17 -31.34
N LYS A 258 -9.41 -21.08 -30.02
CA LYS A 258 -10.73 -20.84 -29.42
C LYS A 258 -11.11 -19.36 -29.33
N GLY A 259 -10.28 -18.47 -29.87
CA GLY A 259 -10.50 -17.02 -29.86
C GLY A 259 -10.18 -16.36 -28.52
N LEU A 260 -9.55 -17.08 -27.58
CA LEU A 260 -9.15 -16.52 -26.29
C LEU A 260 -7.76 -15.90 -26.38
N ALA A 261 -7.59 -14.70 -25.82
CA ALA A 261 -6.29 -14.07 -25.69
C ALA A 261 -5.45 -14.80 -24.63
N ALA A 262 -4.33 -15.39 -25.04
CA ALA A 262 -3.36 -16.01 -24.16
C ALA A 262 -1.94 -15.56 -24.53
N TYR A 263 -1.04 -15.50 -23.55
CA TYR A 263 0.35 -15.13 -23.79
C TYR A 263 1.30 -15.85 -22.84
N ARG A 264 2.31 -16.50 -23.39
CA ARG A 264 3.33 -17.23 -22.64
C ARG A 264 4.50 -16.33 -22.22
N LEU A 265 4.84 -16.40 -20.93
CA LEU A 265 6.01 -15.77 -20.34
C LEU A 265 7.00 -16.87 -19.93
N ASP A 266 8.19 -16.88 -20.52
CA ASP A 266 9.18 -17.92 -20.27
C ASP A 266 10.63 -17.41 -20.30
N GLY A 267 11.56 -18.35 -20.17
CA GLY A 267 12.99 -18.05 -20.21
C GLY A 267 13.45 -17.43 -21.53
N ASP A 268 12.79 -17.72 -22.65
CA ASP A 268 13.25 -17.25 -23.96
C ASP A 268 12.86 -15.79 -24.19
N ASN A 269 11.64 -15.39 -23.82
CA ASN A 269 11.16 -14.02 -24.04
C ASN A 269 11.38 -13.05 -22.85
N VAL A 270 11.56 -13.55 -21.63
CA VAL A 270 11.82 -12.68 -20.46
C VAL A 270 13.31 -12.53 -20.16
N ARG A 271 14.09 -13.62 -20.22
CA ARG A 271 15.47 -13.64 -19.70
C ARG A 271 16.43 -12.78 -20.51
N PHE A 272 16.24 -12.70 -21.83
CA PHE A 272 17.09 -11.89 -22.71
C PHE A 272 16.55 -10.47 -22.94
N GLY A 273 15.34 -10.17 -22.44
CA GLY A 273 14.69 -8.86 -22.54
C GLY A 273 14.62 -8.17 -21.19
N LEU A 274 13.46 -8.29 -20.53
CA LEU A 274 13.14 -7.64 -19.26
C LEU A 274 14.12 -8.00 -18.13
N ASN A 275 14.60 -9.24 -18.10
CA ASN A 275 15.45 -9.76 -17.02
C ASN A 275 16.90 -9.99 -17.45
N LYS A 276 17.37 -9.28 -18.50
CA LYS A 276 18.73 -9.44 -19.05
C LYS A 276 19.85 -9.01 -18.10
N ASP A 277 19.52 -8.20 -17.10
CA ASP A 277 20.42 -7.73 -16.04
C ASP A 277 20.62 -8.76 -14.91
N LEU A 278 19.83 -9.84 -14.90
CA LEU A 278 19.81 -10.82 -13.80
C LEU A 278 20.65 -12.06 -14.11
N GLY A 279 21.59 -12.37 -13.21
CA GLY A 279 22.37 -13.60 -13.20
C GLY A 279 21.61 -14.80 -12.60
N PHE A 280 22.34 -15.84 -12.18
CA PHE A 280 21.76 -17.07 -11.62
C PHE A 280 21.92 -17.21 -10.10
N SER A 281 22.35 -16.14 -9.42
CA SER A 281 22.43 -16.10 -7.95
C SER A 281 21.04 -16.22 -7.31
N ASP A 282 20.96 -16.61 -6.04
CA ASP A 282 19.68 -16.72 -5.34
C ASP A 282 18.92 -15.39 -5.33
N LYS A 283 19.61 -14.27 -5.11
CA LYS A 283 19.02 -12.93 -5.17
C LYS A 283 18.44 -12.62 -6.56
N ASP A 284 19.17 -12.96 -7.62
CA ASP A 284 18.71 -12.75 -8.99
C ASP A 284 17.53 -13.66 -9.35
N ARG A 285 17.46 -14.87 -8.77
CA ARG A 285 16.32 -15.79 -8.93
C ARG A 285 15.07 -15.24 -8.28
N VAL A 286 15.18 -14.74 -7.04
CA VAL A 286 14.07 -14.08 -6.32
C VAL A 286 13.56 -12.88 -7.11
N GLU A 287 14.45 -11.98 -7.55
CA GLU A 287 14.07 -10.81 -8.34
C GLU A 287 13.48 -11.19 -9.70
N ASN A 288 14.02 -12.24 -10.35
CA ASN A 288 13.49 -12.75 -11.60
C ASN A 288 12.03 -13.19 -11.43
N ILE A 289 11.73 -14.01 -10.41
CA ILE A 289 10.36 -14.48 -10.15
C ILE A 289 9.45 -13.31 -9.75
N ARG A 290 9.93 -12.37 -8.93
CA ARG A 290 9.17 -11.16 -8.56
C ARG A 290 8.75 -10.36 -9.81
N ARG A 291 9.68 -10.06 -10.72
CA ARG A 291 9.38 -9.34 -11.98
C ARG A 291 8.38 -10.10 -12.85
N ILE A 292 8.53 -11.41 -12.96
CA ILE A 292 7.60 -12.25 -13.74
C ILE A 292 6.20 -12.25 -13.10
N GLY A 293 6.10 -12.31 -11.77
CA GLY A 293 4.84 -12.22 -11.04
C GLY A 293 4.07 -10.92 -11.36
N GLU A 294 4.77 -9.79 -11.33
CA GLU A 294 4.18 -8.48 -11.69
C GLU A 294 3.75 -8.43 -13.15
N VAL A 295 4.58 -8.91 -14.09
CA VAL A 295 4.22 -8.89 -15.51
C VAL A 295 3.05 -9.82 -15.80
N ALA A 296 3.03 -11.02 -15.21
CA ALA A 296 1.91 -11.95 -15.34
C ALA A 296 0.61 -11.31 -14.81
N LYS A 297 0.68 -10.59 -13.69
CA LYS A 297 -0.45 -9.80 -13.19
C LYS A 297 -0.92 -8.76 -14.20
N LEU A 298 -0.03 -8.02 -14.84
CA LEU A 298 -0.40 -7.02 -15.86
C LEU A 298 -1.09 -7.65 -17.08
N PHE A 299 -0.62 -8.82 -17.54
CA PHE A 299 -1.31 -9.56 -18.60
C PHE A 299 -2.71 -10.01 -18.14
N ALA A 300 -2.82 -10.59 -16.95
CA ALA A 300 -4.10 -11.02 -16.40
C ALA A 300 -5.08 -9.84 -16.18
N ASP A 301 -4.58 -8.70 -15.71
CA ASP A 301 -5.37 -7.48 -15.53
C ASP A 301 -5.87 -6.92 -16.87
N SER A 302 -5.12 -7.14 -17.95
CA SER A 302 -5.52 -6.77 -19.32
C SER A 302 -6.59 -7.69 -19.96
N SER A 303 -7.17 -8.62 -19.19
CA SER A 303 -8.06 -9.69 -19.67
C SER A 303 -7.37 -10.74 -20.55
N CYS A 304 -6.06 -10.95 -20.41
CA CYS A 304 -5.29 -12.00 -21.11
C CYS A 304 -5.05 -13.20 -20.17
N ILE A 305 -4.97 -14.42 -20.72
CA ILE A 305 -4.54 -15.61 -19.98
C ILE A 305 -3.01 -15.66 -20.00
N ALA A 306 -2.37 -15.31 -18.90
CA ALA A 306 -0.91 -15.36 -18.78
C ALA A 306 -0.45 -16.78 -18.45
N LEU A 307 0.49 -17.32 -19.24
CA LEU A 307 1.04 -18.67 -19.05
C LEU A 307 2.52 -18.54 -18.66
N THR A 308 2.88 -18.74 -17.39
CA THR A 308 4.28 -18.63 -16.96
C THR A 308 4.93 -20.01 -16.92
N SER A 309 6.08 -20.21 -17.58
CA SER A 309 6.75 -21.52 -17.62
C SER A 309 8.19 -21.47 -17.08
N PHE A 310 8.33 -21.08 -15.81
CA PHE A 310 9.61 -21.02 -15.10
C PHE A 310 9.75 -22.18 -14.13
N ILE A 311 10.97 -22.52 -13.71
CA ILE A 311 11.16 -23.58 -12.70
C ILE A 311 10.50 -23.18 -11.37
N SER A 312 10.68 -21.92 -10.95
CA SER A 312 10.17 -21.36 -9.68
C SER A 312 10.34 -22.32 -8.49
N PRO A 313 11.59 -22.70 -8.16
CA PRO A 313 11.87 -23.84 -7.29
C PRO A 313 11.49 -23.61 -5.82
N PHE A 314 11.43 -22.37 -5.37
CA PHE A 314 11.18 -22.03 -3.96
C PHE A 314 9.71 -21.68 -3.73
N LYS A 315 9.14 -22.23 -2.65
CA LYS A 315 7.76 -21.99 -2.22
C LYS A 315 7.51 -20.52 -1.93
N ALA A 316 8.47 -19.85 -1.28
CA ALA A 316 8.38 -18.42 -0.96
C ALA A 316 8.22 -17.55 -2.21
N ASP A 317 8.96 -17.84 -3.28
CA ASP A 317 8.89 -17.06 -4.53
C ASP A 317 7.54 -17.25 -5.24
N ARG A 318 7.01 -18.47 -5.23
CA ARG A 318 5.66 -18.76 -5.77
C ARG A 318 4.58 -18.09 -4.94
N GLN A 319 4.75 -18.03 -3.61
CA GLN A 319 3.84 -17.31 -2.72
C GLN A 319 3.84 -15.81 -3.00
N ILE A 320 5.01 -15.18 -3.20
CA ILE A 320 5.10 -13.77 -3.59
C ILE A 320 4.33 -13.51 -4.90
N ALA A 321 4.49 -14.37 -5.91
CA ALA A 321 3.75 -14.23 -7.16
C ALA A 321 2.23 -14.37 -6.95
N ARG A 322 1.79 -15.29 -6.09
CA ARG A 322 0.38 -15.47 -5.70
C ARG A 322 -0.17 -14.23 -4.96
N ASP A 323 0.59 -13.69 -4.01
CA ASP A 323 0.21 -12.52 -3.21
C ASP A 323 0.07 -11.27 -4.09
N VAL A 324 0.95 -11.10 -5.09
CA VAL A 324 0.87 -10.02 -6.08
C VAL A 324 -0.47 -10.08 -6.84
N HIS A 325 -0.94 -11.28 -7.20
CA HIS A 325 -2.25 -11.45 -7.86
C HIS A 325 -3.44 -11.25 -6.90
N ALA A 326 -3.26 -11.59 -5.62
CA ALA A 326 -4.26 -11.38 -4.58
C ALA A 326 -4.44 -9.90 -4.21
N ALA A 327 -3.39 -9.09 -4.38
CA ALA A 327 -3.40 -7.67 -4.04
C ALA A 327 -4.32 -6.84 -4.96
N VAL A 328 -5.31 -6.18 -4.34
CA VAL A 328 -6.22 -5.22 -4.97
C VAL A 328 -5.81 -3.80 -4.59
N ALA A 329 -5.89 -2.86 -5.54
CA ALA A 329 -5.58 -1.46 -5.27
C ALA A 329 -6.54 -0.88 -4.22
N PRO A 330 -6.05 -0.14 -3.21
CA PRO A 330 -6.91 0.49 -2.21
C PRO A 330 -7.99 1.36 -2.86
N GLY A 331 -9.25 1.14 -2.48
CA GLY A 331 -10.40 1.85 -3.05
C GLY A 331 -10.89 1.33 -4.41
N SER A 332 -10.29 0.27 -4.96
CA SER A 332 -10.84 -0.43 -6.13
C SER A 332 -11.98 -1.38 -5.73
N SER A 333 -12.98 -1.51 -6.59
CA SER A 333 -14.03 -2.53 -6.51
C SER A 333 -13.63 -3.88 -7.13
N ASP A 334 -12.40 -3.98 -7.65
CA ASP A 334 -11.90 -5.20 -8.28
C ASP A 334 -11.71 -6.33 -7.27
N GLN A 335 -11.93 -7.56 -7.72
CA GLN A 335 -11.61 -8.76 -6.95
C GLN A 335 -10.10 -9.09 -7.02
N PRO A 336 -9.59 -10.09 -6.29
CA PRO A 336 -8.31 -10.71 -6.60
C PRO A 336 -8.26 -11.26 -8.04
N ILE A 337 -7.09 -11.22 -8.68
CA ILE A 337 -6.89 -11.90 -9.97
C ILE A 337 -6.63 -13.39 -9.70
N PRO A 338 -7.29 -14.32 -10.41
CA PRO A 338 -7.02 -15.75 -10.21
C PRO A 338 -5.57 -16.11 -10.56
N PHE A 339 -4.92 -16.80 -9.63
CA PHE A 339 -3.59 -17.39 -9.80
C PHE A 339 -3.70 -18.90 -9.61
N ILE A 340 -3.40 -19.64 -10.67
CA ILE A 340 -3.56 -21.09 -10.74
C ILE A 340 -2.17 -21.72 -10.80
N GLU A 341 -1.75 -22.37 -9.72
CA GLU A 341 -0.46 -23.07 -9.65
C GLU A 341 -0.58 -24.45 -10.28
N VAL A 342 0.10 -24.63 -11.41
CA VAL A 342 0.15 -25.87 -12.20
C VAL A 342 1.45 -26.59 -11.87
N PHE A 343 1.37 -27.66 -11.08
CA PHE A 343 2.53 -28.48 -10.77
C PHE A 343 2.78 -29.51 -11.86
N VAL A 344 3.88 -29.36 -12.60
CA VAL A 344 4.31 -30.30 -13.63
C VAL A 344 5.25 -31.32 -12.99
N ASP A 345 4.65 -32.39 -12.50
CA ASP A 345 5.26 -33.39 -11.64
C ASP A 345 5.80 -34.58 -12.44
N ILE A 346 7.12 -34.75 -12.40
CA ILE A 346 7.80 -35.93 -12.93
C ILE A 346 8.92 -36.34 -11.97
N PRO A 347 9.26 -37.65 -11.91
CA PRO A 347 10.49 -38.10 -11.26
C PRO A 347 11.73 -37.45 -11.91
N ILE A 348 12.76 -37.20 -11.11
CA ILE A 348 13.99 -36.56 -11.60
C ILE A 348 14.70 -37.44 -12.64
N GLU A 349 14.59 -38.75 -12.52
CA GLU A 349 15.16 -39.72 -13.45
C GLU A 349 14.58 -39.56 -14.86
N VAL A 350 13.28 -39.26 -14.95
CA VAL A 350 12.62 -38.97 -16.22
C VAL A 350 13.12 -37.63 -16.79
N ALA A 351 13.35 -36.64 -15.93
CA ALA A 351 13.89 -35.34 -16.36
C ALA A 351 15.31 -35.48 -16.91
N GLU A 352 16.16 -36.26 -16.24
CA GLU A 352 17.52 -36.59 -16.65
C GLU A 352 17.55 -37.40 -17.95
N GLN A 353 16.61 -38.35 -18.12
CA GLN A 353 16.50 -39.11 -19.36
C GLN A 353 16.13 -38.23 -20.56
N ARG A 354 15.24 -37.24 -20.36
CA ARG A 354 14.79 -36.34 -21.43
C ARG A 354 15.87 -35.37 -21.88
N ASP A 355 16.60 -34.78 -20.93
CA ASP A 355 17.65 -33.76 -21.03
C ASP A 355 17.88 -33.11 -22.43
N PRO A 356 16.89 -32.41 -23.01
CA PRO A 356 16.93 -31.97 -24.41
C PRO A 356 18.00 -30.90 -24.68
N LYS A 357 18.47 -30.23 -23.61
CA LYS A 357 19.49 -29.17 -23.66
C LYS A 357 20.83 -29.64 -23.08
N GLY A 358 20.97 -30.92 -22.70
CA GLY A 358 22.18 -31.46 -22.09
C GLY A 358 22.55 -30.83 -20.74
N LEU A 359 21.59 -30.22 -20.04
CA LEU A 359 21.82 -29.46 -18.81
C LEU A 359 21.98 -30.38 -17.61
N TYR A 360 21.24 -31.48 -17.53
CA TYR A 360 21.39 -32.46 -16.45
C TYR A 360 22.75 -33.15 -16.51
N LYS A 361 23.19 -33.54 -17.71
CA LYS A 361 24.54 -34.11 -17.91
C LYS A 361 25.63 -33.15 -17.43
N LYS A 362 25.56 -31.87 -17.82
CA LYS A 362 26.52 -30.83 -17.39
C LYS A 362 26.45 -30.55 -15.89
N ALA A 363 25.26 -30.54 -15.30
CA ALA A 363 25.08 -30.36 -13.86
C ALA A 363 25.69 -31.51 -13.05
N ARG A 364 25.48 -32.77 -13.48
CA ARG A 364 26.10 -33.96 -12.86
C ARG A 364 27.63 -33.95 -12.99
N ALA A 365 28.16 -33.40 -14.08
CA ALA A 365 29.60 -33.19 -14.27
C ALA A 365 30.18 -32.01 -13.47
N GLY A 366 29.36 -31.24 -12.75
CA GLY A 366 29.78 -30.07 -11.97
C GLY A 366 30.03 -28.80 -12.79
N GLU A 367 29.74 -28.81 -14.09
CA GLU A 367 29.94 -27.66 -14.99
C GLU A 367 28.89 -26.56 -14.80
N ILE A 368 27.71 -26.91 -14.26
CA ILE A 368 26.63 -25.96 -13.94
C ILE A 368 26.38 -25.96 -12.42
N PRO A 369 26.86 -24.93 -11.69
CA PRO A 369 26.61 -24.83 -10.26
C PRO A 369 25.14 -24.48 -9.96
N HIS A 370 24.66 -24.87 -8.77
CA HIS A 370 23.31 -24.57 -8.27
C HIS A 370 22.16 -24.97 -9.21
N PHE A 371 22.28 -26.13 -9.85
CA PHE A 371 21.26 -26.64 -10.76
C PHE A 371 20.11 -27.31 -9.98
N THR A 372 18.89 -26.85 -10.21
CA THR A 372 17.69 -27.32 -9.50
C THR A 372 17.47 -28.82 -9.70
N GLY A 373 17.26 -29.54 -8.59
CA GLY A 373 17.10 -31.00 -8.53
C GLY A 373 18.42 -31.77 -8.38
N ILE A 374 19.58 -31.15 -8.62
CA ILE A 374 20.89 -31.80 -8.53
C ILE A 374 21.74 -31.20 -7.40
N SER A 375 22.06 -29.92 -7.52
CA SER A 375 22.91 -29.17 -6.56
C SER A 375 22.19 -27.97 -5.92
N SER A 376 20.90 -27.81 -6.21
CA SER A 376 19.98 -26.83 -5.62
C SER A 376 18.60 -27.49 -5.43
N PRO A 377 17.86 -27.21 -4.34
CA PRO A 377 16.59 -27.88 -4.07
C PRO A 377 15.48 -27.47 -5.03
N TYR A 378 14.48 -28.34 -5.17
CA TYR A 378 13.16 -28.02 -5.71
C TYR A 378 12.13 -28.30 -4.63
N GLU A 379 11.43 -27.27 -4.16
CA GLU A 379 10.38 -27.38 -3.16
C GLU A 379 9.05 -27.60 -3.87
N ALA A 380 8.64 -28.87 -3.99
CA ALA A 380 7.39 -29.24 -4.63
C ALA A 380 6.19 -28.53 -3.98
N PRO A 381 5.20 -28.05 -4.75
CA PRO A 381 3.99 -27.48 -4.18
C PRO A 381 3.23 -28.51 -3.34
N GLU A 382 2.88 -28.16 -2.11
CA GLU A 382 2.09 -29.02 -1.23
C GLU A 382 0.61 -29.07 -1.65
N ASN A 383 0.06 -27.94 -2.09
CA ASN A 383 -1.33 -27.78 -2.47
C ASN A 383 -1.46 -27.03 -3.81
N PRO A 384 -0.96 -27.59 -4.93
CA PRO A 384 -1.15 -26.98 -6.24
C PRO A 384 -2.61 -27.04 -6.65
N ASP A 385 -3.05 -26.08 -7.46
CA ASP A 385 -4.41 -26.04 -8.00
C ASP A 385 -4.69 -27.19 -8.98
N ILE A 386 -3.64 -27.60 -9.71
CA ILE A 386 -3.69 -28.75 -10.62
C ILE A 386 -2.29 -29.41 -10.75
N VAL A 387 -2.27 -30.74 -10.87
CA VAL A 387 -1.05 -31.54 -11.09
C VAL A 387 -1.08 -32.17 -12.47
N LEU A 388 0.03 -32.05 -13.21
CA LEU A 388 0.26 -32.64 -14.52
C LEU A 388 1.42 -33.64 -14.48
N LYS A 389 1.10 -34.91 -14.64
CA LYS A 389 2.08 -35.99 -14.75
C LYS A 389 2.46 -36.23 -16.21
N THR A 390 3.34 -35.39 -16.74
CA THR A 390 3.71 -35.41 -18.18
C THR A 390 4.53 -36.63 -18.60
N HIS A 391 4.89 -37.50 -17.67
CA HIS A 391 5.54 -38.77 -17.93
C HIS A 391 4.53 -39.93 -18.11
N GLU A 392 3.30 -39.74 -17.65
CA GLU A 392 2.19 -40.69 -17.80
C GLU A 392 1.21 -40.28 -18.91
N LYS A 393 1.25 -39.01 -19.34
CA LYS A 393 0.29 -38.40 -20.28
C LYS A 393 0.97 -37.76 -21.48
N SER A 394 0.29 -37.77 -22.62
CA SER A 394 0.68 -36.99 -23.79
C SER A 394 0.51 -35.49 -23.53
N VAL A 395 1.05 -34.66 -24.43
CA VAL A 395 0.89 -33.19 -24.34
C VAL A 395 -0.58 -32.82 -24.52
N GLU A 396 -1.27 -33.47 -25.46
CA GLU A 396 -2.69 -33.26 -25.77
C GLU A 396 -3.57 -33.61 -24.56
N GLU A 397 -3.29 -34.73 -23.89
CA GLU A 397 -4.00 -35.13 -22.67
C GLU A 397 -3.77 -34.13 -21.52
N CYS A 398 -2.56 -33.58 -21.38
CA CYS A 398 -2.27 -32.53 -20.40
C CYS A 398 -3.01 -31.23 -20.71
N VAL A 399 -3.07 -30.83 -21.99
CA VAL A 399 -3.83 -29.65 -22.43
C VAL A 399 -5.31 -29.84 -22.17
N GLN A 400 -5.88 -31.00 -22.52
CA GLN A 400 -7.28 -31.32 -22.26
C GLN A 400 -7.60 -31.27 -20.77
N GLN A 401 -6.74 -31.85 -19.92
CA GLN A 401 -6.90 -31.78 -18.46
C GLN A 401 -6.95 -30.34 -17.94
N LEU A 402 -6.10 -29.44 -18.46
CA LEU A 402 -6.11 -28.03 -18.07
C LEU A 402 -7.38 -27.34 -18.54
N VAL A 403 -7.79 -27.57 -19.78
CA VAL A 403 -9.02 -27.00 -20.37
C VAL A 403 -10.25 -27.40 -19.56
N ASP A 404 -10.41 -28.69 -19.27
CA ASP A 404 -11.55 -29.22 -18.51
C ASP A 404 -11.61 -28.60 -17.12
N TRP A 405 -10.45 -28.48 -16.45
CA TRP A 405 -10.35 -27.85 -15.14
C TRP A 405 -10.73 -26.36 -15.20
N LEU A 406 -10.26 -25.62 -16.20
CA LEU A 406 -10.56 -24.20 -16.37
C LEU A 406 -12.05 -23.96 -16.65
N GLN A 407 -12.69 -24.82 -17.45
CA GLN A 407 -14.14 -24.78 -17.68
C GLN A 407 -14.92 -25.10 -16.39
N ALA A 408 -14.51 -26.14 -15.65
CA ALA A 408 -15.15 -26.51 -14.39
C ALA A 408 -15.06 -25.40 -13.32
N LYS A 409 -14.01 -24.57 -13.37
CA LYS A 409 -13.84 -23.40 -12.50
C LYS A 409 -14.52 -22.12 -13.03
N GLY A 410 -15.16 -22.17 -14.21
CA GLY A 410 -15.82 -21.02 -14.82
C GLY A 410 -14.85 -19.90 -15.23
N LEU A 411 -13.58 -20.24 -15.48
CA LEU A 411 -12.55 -19.30 -15.90
C LEU A 411 -12.56 -19.06 -17.42
N ILE A 412 -12.98 -20.07 -18.19
CA ILE A 412 -13.15 -20.01 -19.65
C ILE A 412 -14.49 -20.63 -20.06
N SER A 413 -14.96 -20.28 -21.26
CA SER A 413 -16.12 -20.88 -21.93
C SER A 413 -15.77 -21.07 -23.41
N ILE A 414 -15.59 -22.32 -23.85
CA ILE A 414 -15.03 -22.68 -25.18
C ILE A 414 -15.74 -23.86 -25.84
#